data_AF-A0A368UMH7-F1
#
_entry.id   AF-A0A368UMH7-F1
#
_cell.length_a   1.000
_cell.length_b   1.000
_cell.length_c   1.000
_cell.angle_alpha   90.00
_cell.angle_beta   90.00
_cell.angle_gamma   90.00
#
_symmetry.space_group_name_H-M   'P 1'
#
loop_
_entity.id
_entity.type
_entity.pdbx_description
1 polymer ?
#
loop_
_entity_poly.entity_id
_entity_poly.type
_entity_poly.pdbx_seq_one_letter_code
_entity_poly.pdbx_strand_id
1 'polypeptide(L)'
;MSVNRFASHFMLSPDGELLRWPVITVNDEGVIESVEHFENGFQERPFTRFFAGILCPAFVDIFAEVTTDEIERHKSVKNRHFRDGTILLGVKADDNPVSKANDGLPVVMEKKQDHAISPLSSGLSGQGTLLERMKTHSSDVSMTKMLLEVTMIAARSTGFLSLGRLEKGASPGILLLQNIDLVSKRWTPSSSVRWLSIPAVIGA
;
A
#
# COMPACT_ATOMS: atom_id res chain seq x y z
N MET A 1 9.56 13.09 21.25
CA MET A 1 9.05 12.06 20.34
C MET A 1 7.58 12.33 20.13
N SER A 2 7.17 12.54 18.89
CA SER A 2 5.74 12.70 18.59
C SER A 2 5.13 11.31 18.50
N VAL A 3 4.07 11.04 19.28
CA VAL A 3 3.40 9.75 19.25
C VAL A 3 2.34 9.82 18.15
N ASN A 4 2.62 9.26 16.98
CA ASN A 4 1.64 9.19 15.90
C ASN A 4 0.75 7.96 16.10
N ARG A 5 -0.45 8.19 16.66
CA ARG A 5 -1.43 7.13 16.89
C ARG A 5 -2.63 7.27 15.97
N PHE A 6 -2.95 6.19 15.26
CA PHE A 6 -4.01 6.13 14.27
C PHE A 6 -5.00 5.04 14.62
N ALA A 7 -6.29 5.32 14.46
CA ALA A 7 -7.36 4.34 14.56
C ALA A 7 -8.30 4.43 13.38
N SER A 8 -9.02 3.35 13.09
CA SER A 8 -9.99 3.30 12.00
C SER A 8 -11.10 2.27 12.28
N HIS A 9 -12.01 2.07 11.32
CA HIS A 9 -12.99 0.99 11.41
C HIS A 9 -12.32 -0.38 11.21
N PHE A 10 -11.41 -0.47 10.23
CA PHE A 10 -10.73 -1.72 9.89
C PHE A 10 -9.25 -1.51 9.60
N MET A 11 -8.45 -2.57 9.76
CA MET A 11 -7.07 -2.66 9.30
C MET A 11 -6.88 -3.98 8.55
N LEU A 12 -6.14 -3.94 7.44
CA LEU A 12 -5.69 -5.15 6.75
C LEU A 12 -4.58 -5.83 7.56
N SER A 13 -4.83 -7.07 7.97
CA SER A 13 -3.80 -7.95 8.56
C SER A 13 -2.89 -8.57 7.48
N PRO A 14 -1.70 -9.07 7.85
CA PRO A 14 -0.81 -9.76 6.91
C PRO A 14 -1.42 -11.01 6.27
N ASP A 15 -2.43 -11.61 6.90
CA ASP A 15 -3.15 -12.79 6.40
C ASP A 15 -4.34 -12.45 5.50
N GLY A 16 -4.62 -11.15 5.30
CA GLY A 16 -5.68 -10.66 4.41
C GLY A 16 -7.05 -10.51 5.08
N GLU A 17 -7.13 -10.63 6.40
CA GLU A 17 -8.34 -10.34 7.18
C GLU A 17 -8.45 -8.85 7.52
N LEU A 18 -9.69 -8.35 7.68
CA LEU A 18 -9.96 -7.00 8.16
C LEU A 18 -10.22 -7.01 9.67
N LEU A 19 -9.22 -6.62 10.44
CA LEU A 19 -9.31 -6.50 11.90
C LEU A 19 -10.08 -5.23 12.28
N ARG A 20 -11.00 -5.35 13.24
CA ARG A 20 -11.88 -4.25 13.65
C ARG A 20 -11.24 -3.36 14.71
N TRP A 21 -11.52 -2.06 14.61
CA TRP A 21 -11.10 -1.05 15.58
C TRP A 21 -9.60 -1.09 15.92
N PRO A 22 -8.73 -1.13 14.90
CA PRO A 22 -7.29 -1.13 15.10
C PRO A 22 -6.84 0.19 15.75
N VAL A 23 -5.76 0.11 16.52
CA VAL A 23 -4.97 1.24 16.98
C VAL A 23 -3.51 0.95 16.67
N ILE A 24 -2.92 1.77 15.80
CA ILE A 24 -1.51 1.66 15.39
C ILE A 24 -0.75 2.85 15.96
N THR A 25 0.37 2.58 16.63
CA THR A 25 1.32 3.62 17.06
C THR A 25 2.57 3.53 16.21
N VAL A 26 3.00 4.68 15.67
CA VAL A 26 4.12 4.81 14.74
C VAL A 26 5.06 5.91 15.22
N ASN A 27 6.36 5.69 15.10
CA ASN A 27 7.38 6.69 15.43
C ASN A 27 7.60 7.71 14.28
N ASP A 28 8.53 8.63 14.47
CA ASP A 28 8.80 9.71 13.51
C ASP A 28 9.48 9.19 12.22
N GLU A 29 10.05 7.99 12.24
CA GLU A 29 10.67 7.31 11.09
C GLU A 29 9.68 6.44 10.28
N GLY A 30 8.43 6.33 10.74
CA GLY A 30 7.41 5.49 10.10
C GLY A 30 7.48 4.01 10.47
N VAL A 31 8.17 3.64 11.55
CA VAL A 31 8.20 2.29 12.11
C VAL A 31 7.03 2.10 13.08
N ILE A 32 6.33 1.00 12.94
CA ILE A 32 5.21 0.62 13.81
C ILE A 32 5.76 0.14 15.16
N GLU A 33 5.42 0.85 16.23
CA GLU A 33 5.84 0.51 17.59
C GLU A 33 4.85 -0.45 18.26
N SER A 34 3.56 -0.31 17.97
CA SER A 34 2.51 -1.18 18.48
C SER A 34 1.29 -1.26 17.55
N VAL A 35 0.60 -2.39 17.62
CA VAL A 35 -0.68 -2.64 16.96
C VAL A 35 -1.59 -3.31 17.98
N GLU A 36 -2.76 -2.72 18.19
CA GLU A 36 -3.81 -3.26 19.06
C GLU A 36 -5.12 -3.28 18.25
N HIS A 37 -6.04 -4.20 18.55
CA HIS A 37 -7.38 -4.20 17.97
C HIS A 37 -8.40 -4.67 19.01
N PHE A 38 -9.64 -4.21 18.89
CA PHE A 38 -10.67 -4.39 19.91
C PHE A 38 -11.94 -4.94 19.27
N GLU A 39 -12.27 -6.22 19.50
CA GLU A 39 -13.47 -6.81 18.89
C GLU A 39 -14.78 -6.21 19.42
N ASN A 40 -14.77 -5.77 20.69
CA ASN A 40 -15.93 -5.29 21.43
C ASN A 40 -16.15 -3.77 21.32
N GLY A 41 -15.48 -3.10 20.39
CA GLY A 41 -15.63 -1.67 20.12
C GLY A 41 -14.38 -0.84 20.38
N PHE A 42 -14.33 0.33 19.78
CA PHE A 42 -13.20 1.24 19.89
C PHE A 42 -13.14 1.88 21.28
N GLN A 43 -11.97 1.79 21.93
CA GLN A 43 -11.67 2.53 23.15
C GLN A 43 -10.91 3.80 22.78
N GLU A 44 -11.51 4.95 23.03
CA GLU A 44 -10.85 6.23 22.81
C GLU A 44 -9.63 6.38 23.75
N ARG A 45 -8.53 6.89 23.19
CA ARG A 45 -7.29 7.14 23.94
C ARG A 45 -6.75 8.52 23.61
N PRO A 46 -6.10 9.20 24.57
CA PRO A 46 -5.47 10.49 24.32
C PRO A 46 -4.57 10.45 23.08
N PHE A 47 -4.64 11.51 22.27
CA PHE A 47 -3.82 11.71 21.08
C PHE A 47 -4.02 10.68 19.94
N THR A 48 -5.07 9.87 20.01
CA THR A 48 -5.47 8.98 18.91
C THR A 48 -6.28 9.74 17.88
N ARG A 49 -5.84 9.71 16.61
CA ARG A 49 -6.64 10.21 15.50
C ARG A 49 -7.47 9.08 14.92
N PHE A 50 -8.78 9.18 15.02
CA PHE A 50 -9.71 8.23 14.41
C PHE A 50 -10.04 8.63 12.97
N PHE A 51 -10.03 7.66 12.06
CA PHE A 51 -10.35 7.85 10.65
C PHE A 51 -11.45 6.91 10.17
N ALA A 52 -12.41 7.46 9.45
CA ALA A 52 -13.42 6.66 8.77
C ALA A 52 -12.83 5.96 7.53
N GLY A 53 -12.41 4.70 7.68
CA GLY A 53 -11.89 3.93 6.56
C GLY A 53 -11.18 2.64 6.97
N ILE A 54 -10.31 2.16 6.08
CA ILE A 54 -9.49 0.97 6.28
C ILE A 54 -8.02 1.39 6.31
N LEU A 55 -7.25 0.96 7.30
CA LEU A 55 -5.80 1.08 7.32
C LEU A 55 -5.18 -0.07 6.54
N CYS A 56 -4.27 0.22 5.63
CA CYS A 56 -3.50 -0.80 4.94
C CYS A 56 -2.04 -0.37 4.76
N PRO A 57 -1.12 -1.35 4.56
CA PRO A 57 0.21 -1.05 4.07
C PRO A 57 0.15 -0.23 2.77
N ALA A 58 1.21 0.51 2.48
CA ALA A 58 1.36 1.13 1.17
C ALA A 58 1.46 0.07 0.06
N PHE A 59 1.08 0.46 -1.14
CA PHE A 59 1.01 -0.44 -2.27
C PHE A 59 2.39 -0.72 -2.88
N VAL A 60 2.62 -1.98 -3.21
CA VAL A 60 3.78 -2.45 -3.96
C VAL A 60 3.32 -2.79 -5.38
N ASP A 61 3.53 -1.86 -6.31
CA ASP A 61 3.00 -1.95 -7.67
C ASP A 61 4.01 -2.61 -8.62
N ILE A 62 4.06 -3.94 -8.59
CA ILE A 62 4.84 -4.75 -9.54
C ILE A 62 4.06 -5.08 -10.82
N PHE A 63 2.82 -4.58 -10.95
CA PHE A 63 1.91 -4.92 -12.05
C PHE A 63 1.86 -3.83 -13.11
N ALA A 64 2.29 -2.60 -12.79
CA ALA A 64 2.29 -1.46 -13.70
C ALA A 64 3.04 -1.72 -15.01
N GLU A 65 2.45 -1.36 -16.15
CA GLU A 65 3.12 -1.41 -17.44
C GLU A 65 3.80 -0.08 -17.78
N VAL A 66 4.73 0.33 -16.91
CA VAL A 66 5.50 1.57 -17.04
C VAL A 66 6.98 1.26 -17.28
N THR A 67 7.65 2.06 -18.11
CA THR A 67 9.09 1.93 -18.39
C THR A 67 9.92 2.98 -17.65
N THR A 68 11.24 2.78 -17.61
CA THR A 68 12.17 3.75 -17.01
C THR A 68 12.10 5.09 -17.75
N ASP A 69 12.10 5.04 -19.09
CA ASP A 69 11.98 6.21 -19.96
C ASP A 69 10.73 7.06 -19.69
N GLU A 70 9.59 6.42 -19.44
CA GLU A 70 8.34 7.12 -19.16
C GLU A 70 8.42 7.90 -17.84
N ILE A 71 9.04 7.31 -16.81
CA ILE A 71 9.24 7.94 -15.50
C ILE A 71 10.19 9.13 -15.61
N GLU A 72 11.30 8.98 -16.34
CA GLU A 72 12.31 10.04 -16.48
C GLU A 72 11.78 11.23 -17.28
N ARG A 73 11.06 10.97 -18.39
CA ARG A 73 10.47 12.03 -19.21
C ARG A 73 9.30 12.73 -18.52
N HIS A 74 8.54 12.00 -17.69
CA HIS A 74 7.33 12.51 -17.05
C HIS A 74 7.32 12.25 -15.55
N LYS A 75 7.94 13.14 -14.78
CA LYS A 75 7.90 13.12 -13.29
C LYS A 75 6.48 13.03 -12.71
N SER A 76 5.47 13.47 -13.46
CA SER A 76 4.05 13.36 -13.08
C SER A 76 3.58 11.91 -12.95
N VAL A 77 4.16 10.96 -13.67
CA VAL A 77 3.83 9.52 -13.56
C VAL A 77 4.20 9.03 -12.18
N LYS A 78 5.46 9.19 -11.77
CA LYS A 78 5.96 8.82 -10.43
C LYS A 78 5.12 9.48 -9.33
N ASN A 79 4.85 10.79 -9.44
CA ASN A 79 4.03 11.52 -8.48
C ASN A 79 2.59 11.00 -8.38
N ARG A 80 1.97 10.61 -9.51
CA ARG A 80 0.62 10.05 -9.53
C ARG A 80 0.58 8.71 -8.81
N HIS A 81 1.53 7.82 -9.07
CA HIS A 81 1.65 6.54 -8.37
C HIS A 81 1.85 6.75 -6.86
N PHE A 82 2.72 7.67 -6.46
CA PHE A 82 2.93 8.00 -5.05
C PHE A 82 1.65 8.51 -4.40
N ARG A 83 1.01 9.52 -5.01
CA ARG A 83 -0.25 10.09 -4.51
C ARG A 83 -1.33 9.02 -4.31
N ASP A 84 -1.38 8.05 -5.22
CA ASP A 84 -2.34 6.95 -5.19
C ASP A 84 -1.86 5.74 -4.36
N GLY A 85 -0.88 5.95 -3.48
CA GLY A 85 -0.52 5.01 -2.40
C GLY A 85 0.63 4.06 -2.74
N THR A 86 1.26 4.20 -3.89
CA THR A 86 2.38 3.32 -4.29
C THR A 86 3.66 3.75 -3.58
N ILE A 87 4.30 2.83 -2.84
CA ILE A 87 5.60 3.06 -2.22
C ILE A 87 6.76 2.50 -3.04
N LEU A 88 6.49 1.44 -3.80
CA LEU A 88 7.44 0.75 -4.65
C LEU A 88 6.77 0.49 -5.99
N LEU A 89 7.43 0.87 -7.08
CA LEU A 89 6.94 0.78 -8.45
C LEU A 89 7.88 -0.09 -9.29
N GLY A 90 7.37 -1.22 -9.76
CA GLY A 90 8.05 -2.10 -10.70
C GLY A 90 7.95 -1.58 -12.12
N VAL A 91 9.08 -1.32 -12.78
CA VAL A 91 9.16 -0.95 -14.20
C VAL A 91 9.55 -2.15 -15.05
N LYS A 92 9.06 -2.18 -16.30
CA LYS A 92 9.59 -3.12 -17.30
C LYS A 92 11.03 -2.73 -17.61
N ALA A 93 11.91 -3.73 -17.67
CA ALA A 93 13.27 -3.55 -18.14
C ALA A 93 13.25 -2.99 -19.57
N ASP A 94 13.87 -1.83 -19.77
CA ASP A 94 14.21 -1.26 -21.07
C ASP A 94 15.75 -1.13 -21.18
N ASP A 95 16.25 -0.62 -22.30
CA ASP A 95 17.70 -0.43 -22.52
C ASP A 95 18.33 0.57 -21.51
N ASN A 96 17.50 1.30 -20.75
CA ASN A 96 17.94 2.25 -19.74
C ASN A 96 17.85 1.63 -18.33
N PRO A 97 18.99 1.34 -17.68
CA PRO A 97 18.96 0.77 -16.34
C PRO A 97 18.30 1.76 -15.39
N VAL A 98 17.48 1.24 -14.46
CA VAL A 98 16.91 2.05 -13.38
C VAL A 98 18.04 2.79 -12.67
N SER A 99 17.98 4.12 -12.70
CA SER A 99 18.96 4.96 -12.01
C SER A 99 19.04 4.55 -10.55
N LYS A 100 20.25 4.23 -10.07
CA LYS A 100 20.50 3.87 -8.66
C LYS A 100 20.25 5.04 -7.70
N ALA A 101 20.13 6.27 -8.21
CA ALA A 101 19.80 7.42 -7.40
C ALA A 101 18.31 7.40 -7.06
N ASN A 102 17.98 6.85 -5.90
CA ASN A 102 16.64 6.88 -5.35
C ASN A 102 16.32 8.32 -4.89
N ASP A 103 15.80 9.15 -5.81
CA ASP A 103 15.59 10.59 -5.64
C ASP A 103 14.28 10.97 -4.94
N GLY A 104 13.51 9.99 -4.48
CA GLY A 104 12.23 10.18 -3.82
C GLY A 104 11.28 9.00 -4.03
N LEU A 105 10.01 9.16 -3.64
CA LEU A 105 9.00 8.10 -3.67
C LEU A 105 8.07 8.17 -4.89
N PRO A 106 7.54 7.02 -5.36
CA PRO A 106 7.91 5.65 -5.00
C PRO A 106 9.35 5.28 -5.39
N VAL A 107 9.88 4.26 -4.71
CA VAL A 107 11.11 3.58 -5.14
C VAL A 107 10.83 2.86 -6.45
N VAL A 108 11.65 3.13 -7.46
CA VAL A 108 11.54 2.45 -8.75
C VAL A 108 12.46 1.24 -8.75
N MET A 109 11.96 0.10 -9.21
CA MET A 109 12.77 -1.11 -9.36
C MET A 109 12.43 -1.85 -10.65
N GLU A 110 13.41 -2.55 -11.20
CA GLU A 110 13.18 -3.42 -12.35
C GLU A 110 12.39 -4.67 -11.93
N LYS A 111 11.38 -5.03 -12.71
CA LYS A 111 10.61 -6.26 -12.48
C LYS A 111 11.47 -7.48 -12.76
N LYS A 112 11.53 -8.41 -11.81
CA LYS A 112 12.07 -9.75 -12.09
C LYS A 112 11.01 -10.56 -12.86
N GLN A 113 11.39 -11.17 -13.98
CA GLN A 113 10.48 -11.93 -14.85
C GLN A 113 9.84 -13.16 -14.16
N ASP A 114 10.38 -13.60 -13.02
CA ASP A 114 10.10 -14.90 -12.40
C ASP A 114 9.08 -14.88 -11.24
N HIS A 115 8.34 -13.79 -11.04
CA HIS A 115 7.32 -13.79 -9.99
C HIS A 115 6.16 -14.69 -10.40
N ALA A 116 5.97 -15.79 -9.66
CA ALA A 116 4.81 -16.66 -9.80
C ALA A 116 3.52 -15.82 -9.80
N ILE A 117 2.95 -15.66 -10.98
CA ILE A 117 1.84 -14.76 -11.25
C ILE A 117 0.59 -15.40 -10.65
N SER A 118 0.10 -14.86 -9.53
CA SER A 118 -1.23 -15.18 -9.03
C SER A 118 -2.24 -14.87 -10.16
N PRO A 119 -3.32 -15.66 -10.34
CA PRO A 119 -4.35 -15.34 -11.33
C PRO A 119 -4.93 -13.92 -11.19
N LEU A 120 -4.79 -13.30 -10.00
CA LEU A 120 -5.17 -11.90 -9.74
C LEU A 120 -4.21 -10.89 -10.36
N SER A 121 -2.93 -11.22 -10.45
CA SER A 121 -1.87 -10.33 -10.93
C SER A 121 -2.09 -9.93 -12.39
N SER A 122 -2.62 -10.82 -13.23
CA SER A 122 -2.93 -10.51 -14.64
C SER A 122 -4.03 -9.45 -14.76
N GLY A 123 -5.03 -9.53 -13.89
CA GLY A 123 -6.14 -8.59 -13.81
C GLY A 123 -5.78 -7.20 -13.27
N LEU A 124 -4.64 -7.10 -12.57
CA LEU A 124 -4.09 -5.87 -12.03
C LEU A 124 -2.93 -5.31 -12.86
N SER A 125 -2.56 -5.98 -13.96
CA SER A 125 -1.54 -5.49 -14.89
C SER A 125 -2.13 -4.47 -15.86
N GLY A 126 -1.37 -3.42 -16.18
CA GLY A 126 -1.79 -2.44 -17.17
C GLY A 126 -1.26 -1.03 -16.89
N GLN A 127 -1.81 -0.06 -17.62
CA GLN A 127 -1.53 1.37 -17.49
C GLN A 127 -2.19 1.99 -16.25
N GLY A 128 -1.77 3.21 -15.87
CA GLY A 128 -2.34 3.97 -14.74
C GLY A 128 -1.77 3.58 -13.38
N THR A 129 -2.41 4.03 -12.29
CA THR A 129 -1.99 3.66 -10.93
C THR A 129 -2.64 2.36 -10.46
N LEU A 130 -2.03 1.71 -9.47
CA LEU A 130 -2.59 0.47 -8.93
C LEU A 130 -3.99 0.67 -8.34
N LEU A 131 -4.23 1.80 -7.67
CA LEU A 131 -5.56 2.15 -7.16
C LEU A 131 -6.61 2.24 -8.28
N GLU A 132 -6.26 2.90 -9.38
CA GLU A 132 -7.15 3.01 -10.55
C GLU A 132 -7.48 1.63 -11.11
N ARG A 133 -6.46 0.78 -11.29
CA ARG A 133 -6.66 -0.60 -11.76
C ARG A 133 -7.52 -1.42 -10.82
N MET A 134 -7.30 -1.33 -9.51
CA MET A 134 -8.12 -1.98 -8.48
C MET A 134 -9.59 -1.54 -8.53
N LYS A 135 -9.85 -0.25 -8.74
CA LYS A 135 -11.22 0.30 -8.84
C LYS A 135 -11.95 -0.15 -10.11
N THR A 136 -11.23 -0.33 -11.21
CA THR A 136 -11.80 -0.78 -12.49
C THR A 136 -11.86 -2.29 -12.63
N HIS A 137 -11.25 -3.03 -11.72
CA HIS A 137 -11.18 -4.48 -11.79
C HIS A 137 -12.56 -5.09 -11.57
N SER A 138 -13.08 -5.76 -12.60
CA SER A 138 -14.48 -6.22 -12.69
C SER A 138 -14.71 -7.66 -12.21
N SER A 139 -13.72 -8.29 -11.59
CA SER A 139 -13.85 -9.69 -11.16
C SER A 139 -14.56 -9.83 -9.80
N ASP A 140 -15.09 -11.04 -9.53
CA ASP A 140 -15.70 -11.45 -8.25
C ASP A 140 -14.71 -11.53 -7.07
N VAL A 141 -13.51 -10.95 -7.21
CA VAL A 141 -12.45 -11.02 -6.21
C VAL A 141 -12.76 -10.04 -5.08
N SER A 142 -12.71 -10.54 -3.85
CA SER A 142 -12.92 -9.67 -2.69
C SER A 142 -11.83 -8.58 -2.62
N MET A 143 -12.24 -7.38 -2.21
CA MET A 143 -11.31 -6.27 -1.98
C MET A 143 -10.16 -6.65 -1.04
N THR A 144 -10.41 -7.49 -0.03
CA THR A 144 -9.38 -7.94 0.91
C THR A 144 -8.31 -8.78 0.23
N LYS A 145 -8.71 -9.67 -0.69
CA LYS A 145 -7.77 -10.51 -1.45
C LYS A 145 -6.94 -9.66 -2.41
N MET A 146 -7.57 -8.67 -3.03
CA MET A 146 -6.88 -7.70 -3.88
C MET A 146 -5.89 -6.85 -3.08
N LEU A 147 -6.29 -6.35 -1.91
CA LEU A 147 -5.41 -5.60 -1.01
C LEU A 147 -4.24 -6.45 -0.52
N LEU A 148 -4.47 -7.73 -0.19
CA LEU A 148 -3.41 -8.66 0.19
C LEU A 148 -2.40 -8.87 -0.96
N GLU A 149 -2.89 -9.00 -2.19
CA GLU A 149 -2.08 -9.17 -3.41
C GLU A 149 -1.14 -7.97 -3.61
N VAL A 150 -1.67 -6.76 -3.51
CA VAL A 150 -0.91 -5.51 -3.75
C VAL A 150 -0.09 -5.01 -2.56
N THR A 151 -0.18 -5.69 -1.42
CA THR A 151 0.61 -5.37 -0.22
C THR A 151 1.53 -6.54 0.12
N MET A 152 1.08 -7.48 0.96
CA MET A 152 1.91 -8.57 1.49
C MET A 152 2.50 -9.48 0.42
N ILE A 153 1.71 -9.88 -0.60
CA ILE A 153 2.18 -10.80 -1.64
C ILE A 153 3.22 -10.11 -2.53
N ALA A 154 2.93 -8.90 -3.02
CA ALA A 154 3.87 -8.11 -3.81
C ALA A 154 5.13 -7.69 -3.02
N ALA A 155 5.00 -7.36 -1.73
CA ALA A 155 6.15 -7.09 -0.85
C ALA A 155 7.04 -8.33 -0.67
N ARG A 156 6.43 -9.52 -0.50
CA ARG A 156 7.15 -10.79 -0.42
C ARG A 156 7.88 -11.11 -1.72
N SER A 157 7.23 -10.94 -2.87
CA SER A 157 7.85 -11.26 -4.17
C SER A 157 9.06 -10.37 -4.47
N THR A 158 9.05 -9.13 -4.01
CA THR A 158 10.15 -8.18 -4.17
C THR A 158 11.25 -8.32 -3.12
N GLY A 159 11.05 -9.13 -2.07
CA GLY A 159 11.99 -9.33 -0.97
C GLY A 159 11.89 -8.28 0.15
N PHE A 160 10.96 -7.35 0.08
CA PHE A 160 10.74 -6.28 1.06
C PHE A 160 9.57 -6.59 1.99
N LEU A 161 9.66 -7.68 2.76
CA LEU A 161 8.57 -8.17 3.63
C LEU A 161 8.02 -7.11 4.59
N SER A 162 8.87 -6.19 5.05
CA SER A 162 8.50 -5.08 5.94
C SER A 162 7.50 -4.10 5.32
N LEU A 163 7.41 -4.04 3.98
CA LEU A 163 6.48 -3.18 3.24
C LEU A 163 5.05 -3.72 3.20
N GLY A 164 4.87 -5.01 3.44
CA GLY A 164 3.59 -5.69 3.22
C GLY A 164 2.72 -5.85 4.46
N ARG A 165 3.15 -5.37 5.64
CA ARG A 165 2.54 -5.76 6.92
C ARG A 165 2.37 -4.59 7.89
N LEU A 166 1.21 -4.52 8.53
CA LEU A 166 0.94 -3.60 9.64
C LEU A 166 1.17 -4.33 10.97
N GLU A 167 2.44 -4.52 11.32
CA GLU A 167 2.88 -5.21 12.54
C GLU A 167 4.03 -4.48 13.22
N LYS A 168 4.25 -4.73 14.51
CA LYS A 168 5.36 -4.14 15.27
C LYS A 168 6.71 -4.39 14.58
N GLY A 169 7.51 -3.34 14.45
CA GLY A 169 8.82 -3.35 13.81
C GLY A 169 8.78 -3.22 12.28
N ALA A 170 7.60 -3.27 11.65
CA ALA A 170 7.46 -3.02 10.22
C ALA A 170 7.42 -1.50 9.91
N SER A 171 7.80 -1.13 8.69
CA SER A 171 7.77 0.27 8.22
C SER A 171 7.19 0.35 6.80
N PRO A 172 5.91 -0.03 6.61
CA PRO A 172 5.35 -0.18 5.27
C PRO A 172 4.90 1.11 4.59
N GLY A 173 4.88 2.22 5.32
CA GLY A 173 3.96 3.31 5.00
C GLY A 173 2.52 2.90 5.29
N ILE A 174 1.76 3.82 5.87
CA ILE A 174 0.37 3.57 6.28
C ILE A 174 -0.54 4.40 5.41
N LEU A 175 -1.40 3.71 4.67
CA LEU A 175 -2.48 4.30 3.93
C LEU A 175 -3.78 4.20 4.72
N LEU A 176 -4.58 5.25 4.62
CA LEU A 176 -6.00 5.22 4.90
C LEU A 176 -6.75 5.13 3.58
N LEU A 177 -7.49 4.05 3.39
CA LEU A 177 -8.46 3.93 2.31
C LEU A 177 -9.77 4.60 2.74
N GLN A 178 -10.22 5.59 1.97
CA GLN A 178 -11.39 6.43 2.27
C GLN A 178 -12.45 6.29 1.20
N ASN A 179 -13.69 6.66 1.55
CA ASN A 179 -14.86 6.58 0.66
C ASN A 179 -15.06 5.17 0.08
N ILE A 180 -14.80 4.14 0.88
CA ILE A 180 -15.09 2.74 0.59
C ILE A 180 -16.45 2.40 1.19
N ASP A 181 -17.22 1.54 0.52
CA ASP A 181 -18.37 0.92 1.16
C ASP A 181 -17.86 -0.09 2.20
N LEU A 182 -17.86 0.31 3.47
CA LEU A 182 -17.37 -0.50 4.58
C LEU A 182 -18.30 -1.68 4.94
N VAL A 183 -19.56 -1.65 4.49
CA VAL A 183 -20.52 -2.73 4.71
C VAL A 183 -20.28 -3.84 3.69
N SER A 184 -20.29 -3.50 2.41
CA SER A 184 -20.07 -4.48 1.33
C SER A 184 -18.59 -4.77 1.07
N LYS A 185 -17.68 -3.97 1.62
CA LYS A 185 -16.22 -4.05 1.44
C LYS A 185 -15.83 -3.94 -0.02
N ARG A 186 -16.38 -2.94 -0.71
CA ARG A 186 -16.18 -2.70 -2.15
C ARG A 186 -15.66 -1.29 -2.42
N TRP A 187 -14.80 -1.21 -3.43
CA TRP A 187 -14.42 0.06 -4.03
C TRP A 187 -15.65 0.80 -4.57
N THR A 188 -15.63 2.12 -4.45
CA THR A 188 -16.60 3.02 -5.07
C THR A 188 -15.86 3.95 -6.05
N PRO A 189 -16.56 4.61 -6.98
CA PRO A 189 -15.94 5.60 -7.85
C PRO A 189 -15.23 6.74 -7.09
N SER A 190 -15.69 7.08 -5.88
CA SER A 190 -15.09 8.12 -5.04
C SER A 190 -14.03 7.59 -4.06
N SER A 191 -13.76 6.28 -4.05
CA SER A 191 -12.70 5.70 -3.22
C SER A 191 -11.35 6.31 -3.55
N SER A 192 -10.61 6.63 -2.49
CA SER A 192 -9.29 7.27 -2.55
C SER A 192 -8.40 6.75 -1.43
N VAL A 193 -7.12 7.11 -1.50
CA VAL A 193 -6.15 6.81 -0.45
C VAL A 193 -5.54 8.09 0.10
N ARG A 194 -5.12 8.04 1.36
CA ARG A 194 -4.39 9.11 2.03
C ARG A 194 -3.23 8.52 2.81
N TRP A 195 -2.04 9.09 2.65
CA TRP A 195 -0.89 8.79 3.47
C TRP A 195 -1.09 9.29 4.91
N LEU A 196 -0.97 8.40 5.88
CA LEU A 196 -0.91 8.72 7.31
C LEU A 196 0.52 8.69 7.84
N SER A 197 1.34 7.79 7.31
CA SER A 197 2.76 7.69 7.60
C SER A 197 3.51 7.26 6.34
N ILE A 198 4.66 7.88 6.11
CA ILE A 198 5.59 7.56 5.03
C ILE A 198 6.89 7.13 5.72
N PRO A 199 7.47 5.98 5.37
CA PRO A 199 8.69 5.52 6.03
C PRO A 199 9.88 6.37 5.58
N ALA A 200 10.80 6.65 6.52
CA ALA A 200 11.98 7.45 6.24
C ALA A 200 12.97 6.73 5.30
N VAL A 201 13.01 5.40 5.36
CA VAL A 201 13.87 4.54 4.53
C VAL A 201 13.07 3.33 4.09
N ILE A 202 13.21 2.96 2.81
CA ILE A 202 12.68 1.71 2.27
C ILE A 202 13.85 0.75 2.14
N GLY A 203 13.87 -0.29 2.99
CA GLY A 203 14.95 -1.27 3.09
C GLY A 203 14.43 -2.65 3.49
N ALA A 204 15.16 -3.68 3.07
CA ALA A 204 14.92 -5.08 3.40
C ALA A 204 15.34 -5.39 4.85
#